data_AF-A0A7S1MWI9-F1
#
_entry.id   AF-A0A7S1MWI9-F1
#
_cell.length_a   1.000
_cell.length_b   1.000
_cell.length_c   1.000
_cell.angle_alpha   90.00
_cell.angle_beta   90.00
_cell.angle_gamma   90.00
#
_symmetry.space_group_name_H-M   'P 1'
#
loop_
_entity.id
_entity.type
_entity.pdbx_description
1 polymer ?
#
loop_
_entity_poly.entity_id
_entity_poly.type
_entity_poly.pdbx_seq_one_letter_code
_entity_poly.pdbx_strand_id
1 'polypeptide(L)'
;IGGWDISALPLGDAMKRAKVLDYDLQRQLYDEMQEIKPLPSVHWDDFIAHNQGSRADNVLQGSKQEQMEKVRGDIREFKAKHGLDKVVVVWTANTERFADVQG
;
A
#
# COMPACT_ATOMS: atom_id res chain seq x y z
N ILE A 1 4.46 5.39 10.60
CA ILE A 1 3.40 4.67 9.85
C ILE A 1 4.01 4.18 8.55
N GLY A 2 3.62 3.01 8.06
CA GLY A 2 4.07 2.45 6.79
C GLY A 2 2.94 1.61 6.17
N GLY A 3 3.15 1.08 4.98
CA GLY A 3 2.15 0.24 4.32
C GLY A 3 2.52 -0.10 2.89
N TRP A 4 1.60 -0.78 2.22
CA TRP A 4 1.73 -1.26 0.86
C TRP A 4 0.66 -0.60 -0.02
N ASP A 5 1.02 -0.28 -1.26
CA ASP A 5 0.09 0.22 -2.27
C ASP A 5 0.54 -0.31 -3.64
N ILE A 6 -0.41 -0.63 -4.51
CA ILE A 6 -0.13 -1.04 -5.89
C ILE A 6 0.39 0.12 -6.73
N SER A 7 0.24 1.37 -6.27
CA SER A 7 0.82 2.58 -6.86
C SER A 7 2.08 3.00 -6.11
N ALA A 8 3.18 3.27 -6.82
CA ALA A 8 4.45 3.73 -6.25
C ALA A 8 4.45 5.21 -5.82
N LEU A 9 3.29 5.88 -5.90
CA LEU A 9 3.19 7.31 -5.69
C LEU A 9 3.54 7.67 -4.22
N PRO A 10 4.53 8.56 -3.98
CA PRO A 10 4.82 9.04 -2.63
C PRO A 10 3.61 9.71 -2.00
N LEU A 11 3.52 9.73 -0.66
CA LEU A 11 2.34 10.27 0.02
C LEU A 11 2.13 11.77 -0.25
N GLY A 12 3.19 12.55 -0.50
CA GLY A 12 3.07 13.96 -0.87
C GLY A 12 2.28 14.16 -2.17
N ASP A 13 2.60 13.38 -3.20
CA ASP A 13 1.87 13.39 -4.47
C ASP A 13 0.49 12.71 -4.35
N ALA A 14 0.37 11.66 -3.53
CA ALA A 14 -0.90 11.00 -3.27
C ALA A 14 -1.91 11.94 -2.58
N MET A 15 -1.43 12.77 -1.66
CA MET A 15 -2.22 13.81 -0.98
C MET A 15 -2.78 14.82 -1.98
N LYS A 16 -1.95 15.33 -2.90
CA LYS A 16 -2.39 16.21 -3.99
C LYS A 16 -3.43 15.55 -4.89
N ARG A 17 -3.22 14.27 -5.23
CA ARG A 17 -4.14 13.47 -6.04
C ARG A 17 -5.49 13.26 -5.34
N ALA A 18 -5.50 13.05 -4.03
CA ALA A 18 -6.69 12.78 -3.23
C ALA A 18 -7.60 14.00 -3.06
N LYS A 19 -7.04 15.22 -3.10
CA LYS A 19 -7.79 16.50 -2.99
C LYS A 19 -8.69 16.58 -1.75
N VAL A 20 -8.24 15.99 -0.64
CA VAL A 20 -8.99 15.98 0.63
C VAL A 20 -8.59 17.14 1.54
N LEU A 21 -7.29 17.42 1.65
CA LEU A 21 -6.76 18.48 2.51
C LEU A 21 -6.72 19.83 1.79
N ASP A 22 -6.82 20.93 2.52
CA ASP A 22 -6.67 22.27 1.98
C ASP A 22 -5.26 22.51 1.42
N TYR A 23 -5.16 23.34 0.38
CA TYR A 23 -3.90 23.58 -0.35
C TYR A 23 -2.74 24.03 0.55
N ASP A 24 -3.00 24.95 1.49
CA ASP A 24 -1.93 25.46 2.34
C ASP A 24 -1.39 24.38 3.29
N LEU A 25 -2.28 23.53 3.82
CA LEU A 25 -1.89 22.37 4.64
C LEU A 25 -1.11 21.34 3.81
N GLN A 26 -1.52 21.09 2.56
CA GLN A 26 -0.76 20.22 1.67
C GLN A 26 0.67 20.76 1.45
N ARG A 27 0.84 22.07 1.25
CA ARG A 27 2.15 22.70 1.06
C ARG A 27 3.03 22.54 2.30
N GLN A 28 2.46 22.70 3.49
CA GLN A 28 3.20 22.59 4.76
C GLN A 28 3.71 21.16 5.00
N LEU A 29 2.90 20.14 4.68
CA LEU A 29 3.24 18.73 4.91
C LEU A 29 3.99 18.06 3.76
N TYR A 30 4.11 18.73 2.61
CA TYR A 30 4.52 18.08 1.37
C TYR A 30 5.89 17.41 1.48
N ASP A 31 6.89 18.13 2.00
CA ASP A 31 8.27 17.62 2.04
C ASP A 31 8.38 16.37 2.92
N GLU A 32 7.76 16.37 4.11
CA GLU A 32 7.72 15.21 5.00
C GLU A 32 6.97 14.02 4.37
N MET A 33 5.82 14.30 3.74
CA MET A 33 5.00 13.26 3.11
C MET A 33 5.66 12.69 1.84
N GLN A 34 6.51 13.46 1.16
CA GLN A 34 7.21 13.03 -0.05
C GLN A 34 8.29 11.98 0.25
N GLU A 35 8.80 11.95 1.48
CA GLU A 35 9.76 10.93 1.92
C GLU A 35 9.10 9.56 2.14
N ILE A 36 7.78 9.52 2.30
CA ILE A 36 7.04 8.29 2.59
C ILE A 36 6.55 7.67 1.29
N LYS A 37 7.18 6.56 0.90
CA LYS A 37 6.79 5.75 -0.26
C LYS A 37 6.18 4.42 0.18
N PRO A 38 5.05 3.98 -0.42
CA PRO A 38 4.46 2.69 -0.12
C PRO A 38 5.36 1.55 -0.61
N LEU A 39 5.35 0.44 0.13
CA LEU A 39 5.96 -0.81 -0.30
C LEU A 39 5.15 -1.45 -1.45
N PRO A 40 5.78 -2.27 -2.32
CA PRO A 40 5.05 -2.97 -3.37
C PRO A 40 3.99 -3.90 -2.78
N SER A 41 2.77 -3.87 -3.32
CA SER A 41 1.64 -4.65 -2.82
C SER A 41 1.33 -5.87 -3.69
N VAL A 42 0.48 -6.77 -3.18
CA VAL A 42 -0.07 -7.87 -3.97
C VAL A 42 -1.16 -7.32 -4.90
N HIS A 43 -1.14 -7.73 -6.17
CA HIS A 43 -2.17 -7.41 -7.14
C HIS A 43 -2.55 -8.67 -7.91
N TRP A 44 -3.82 -9.04 -7.88
CA TRP A 44 -4.37 -10.12 -8.68
C TRP A 44 -5.53 -9.55 -9.50
N ASP A 45 -5.35 -9.47 -10.82
CA ASP A 45 -6.30 -8.89 -11.77
C ASP A 45 -7.69 -9.52 -11.66
N ASP A 46 -7.76 -10.80 -11.31
CA ASP A 46 -9.01 -11.52 -11.12
C ASP A 46 -9.88 -10.94 -9.99
N PHE A 47 -9.32 -10.17 -9.05
CA PHE A 47 -10.02 -9.68 -7.86
C PHE A 47 -10.35 -8.18 -7.88
N ILE A 48 -9.83 -7.43 -8.86
CA ILE A 48 -10.00 -5.98 -8.96
C ILE A 48 -10.57 -5.61 -10.34
N ALA A 49 -11.43 -4.60 -10.39
CA ALA A 49 -11.99 -4.11 -11.64
C ALA A 49 -10.87 -3.75 -12.66
N HIS A 50 -11.03 -4.22 -13.91
CA HIS A 50 -10.06 -4.09 -15.00
C HIS A 50 -9.60 -2.64 -15.27
N ASN A 51 -10.37 -1.64 -14.83
CA ASN A 51 -10.03 -0.22 -14.97
C ASN A 51 -8.96 0.30 -13.99
N GLN A 52 -8.48 -0.52 -13.05
CA GLN A 52 -7.40 -0.14 -12.11
C GLN A 52 -5.99 -0.53 -12.59
N GLY A 53 -5.86 -1.29 -13.69
CA GLY A 53 -4.56 -1.81 -14.14
C GLY A 53 -3.52 -0.72 -14.43
N SER A 54 -3.95 0.48 -14.85
CA SER A 54 -3.04 1.61 -15.10
C SER A 54 -2.41 2.21 -13.83
N ARG A 55 -2.91 1.86 -12.64
CA ARG A 55 -2.40 2.36 -11.35
C ARG A 55 -1.45 1.38 -10.67
N ALA A 56 -1.35 0.15 -11.18
CA ALA A 56 -0.59 -0.94 -10.58
C ALA A 56 0.87 -0.97 -11.10
N ASP A 57 1.68 0.01 -10.70
CA ASP A 57 3.11 0.09 -11.04
C ASP A 57 4.06 -0.39 -9.92
N ASN A 58 3.50 -0.79 -8.78
CA ASN A 58 4.21 -1.19 -7.56
C ASN A 58 3.72 -2.54 -7.02
N VAL A 59 3.92 -3.60 -7.80
CA VAL A 59 3.33 -4.92 -7.54
C VAL A 59 4.39 -5.98 -7.23
N LEU A 60 4.14 -6.80 -6.21
CA LEU A 60 4.92 -7.99 -5.89
C LEU A 60 4.74 -9.09 -6.94
N GLN A 61 5.86 -9.62 -7.43
CA GLN A 61 5.89 -10.72 -8.39
C GLN A 61 6.06 -12.07 -7.68
N GLY A 62 5.84 -13.16 -8.42
CA GLY A 62 6.01 -14.53 -7.94
C GLY A 62 4.71 -15.21 -7.52
N SER A 63 4.85 -16.39 -6.92
CA SER A 63 3.77 -17.21 -6.40
C SER A 63 3.10 -16.57 -5.18
N LYS A 64 1.86 -17.00 -4.87
CA LYS A 64 1.13 -16.57 -3.66
C LYS A 64 1.93 -16.80 -2.38
N GLN A 65 2.69 -17.90 -2.33
CA GLN A 65 3.53 -18.23 -1.18
C GLN A 65 4.70 -17.27 -1.03
N GLU A 66 5.38 -16.93 -2.13
CA GLU A 66 6.48 -15.95 -2.12
C GLU A 66 5.97 -14.55 -1.73
N GLN A 67 4.82 -14.13 -2.27
CA GLN A 67 4.17 -12.87 -1.90
C GLN A 67 3.79 -12.83 -0.42
N MET A 68 3.23 -13.91 0.13
CA MET A 68 2.91 -14.02 1.55
C MET A 68 4.16 -13.92 2.42
N GLU A 69 5.23 -14.63 2.08
CA GLU A 69 6.49 -14.55 2.85
C GLU A 69 7.12 -13.16 2.77
N LYS A 70 7.01 -12.48 1.62
CA LYS A 70 7.45 -11.10 1.47
C LYS A 70 6.72 -10.15 2.41
N VAL A 71 5.38 -10.20 2.45
CA VAL A 71 4.58 -9.37 3.37
C VAL A 71 4.92 -9.66 4.84
N ARG A 72 5.10 -10.93 5.22
CA ARG A 72 5.55 -11.30 6.56
C ARG A 72 6.95 -10.75 6.88
N GLY A 73 7.85 -10.78 5.90
CA GLY A 73 9.18 -10.19 5.99
C GLY A 73 9.12 -8.68 6.24
N ASP A 74 8.34 -7.97 5.44
CA ASP A 74 8.15 -6.52 5.53
C ASP A 74 7.63 -6.09 6.91
N ILE A 75 6.66 -6.84 7.48
CA ILE A 75 6.15 -6.57 8.84
C ILE A 75 7.26 -6.72 9.89
N ARG A 76 8.09 -7.77 9.79
CA ARG A 76 9.20 -8.00 10.73
C ARG A 76 10.27 -6.93 10.60
N GLU A 77 10.62 -6.56 9.38
CA GLU A 77 11.59 -5.50 9.10
C GLU A 77 11.10 -4.15 9.62
N PHE A 78 9.85 -3.79 9.36
CA PHE A 78 9.25 -2.56 9.86
C PHE A 78 9.25 -2.52 11.40
N LYS A 79 8.86 -3.62 12.05
CA LYS A 79 8.91 -3.75 13.51
C LYS A 79 10.32 -3.53 14.05
N ALA A 80 11.32 -4.20 13.48
CA ALA A 80 12.71 -4.13 13.92
C ALA A 80 13.33 -2.75 13.67
N LYS A 81 13.16 -2.20 12.47
CA LYS A 81 13.69 -0.89 12.06
C LYS A 81 13.21 0.25 12.96
N HIS A 82 11.99 0.16 13.47
CA HIS A 82 11.38 1.18 14.31
C HIS A 82 11.33 0.82 15.80
N GLY A 83 11.92 -0.30 16.22
CA GLY A 83 11.96 -0.72 17.64
C GLY A 83 10.58 -0.89 18.27
N LEU A 84 9.61 -1.41 17.50
CA LEU A 84 8.21 -1.50 17.95
C LEU A 84 7.96 -2.80 18.71
N ASP A 85 7.14 -2.75 19.76
CA ASP A 85 6.67 -3.96 20.46
C ASP A 85 5.48 -4.62 19.77
N LYS A 86 4.58 -3.80 19.20
CA LYS A 86 3.33 -4.22 18.57
C LYS A 86 3.20 -3.58 17.19
N VAL A 87 2.58 -4.33 16.28
CA VAL A 87 2.21 -3.87 14.93
C VAL A 87 0.75 -4.21 14.72
N VAL A 88 -0.01 -3.24 14.20
CA VAL A 88 -1.40 -3.41 13.79
C VAL A 88 -1.47 -3.21 12.28
N VAL A 89 -2.14 -4.11 11.59
CA VAL A 89 -2.34 -4.04 10.14
C VAL A 89 -3.82 -3.77 9.87
N VAL A 90 -4.11 -2.79 9.02
CA VAL A 90 -5.47 -2.39 8.64
C VAL A 90 -5.56 -2.37 7.12
N TRP A 91 -6.61 -2.98 6.57
CA TRP A 91 -6.89 -2.93 5.14
C TRP A 91 -7.74 -1.70 4.81
N THR A 92 -7.16 -0.75 4.09
CA THR A 92 -7.85 0.45 3.57
C THR A 92 -7.67 0.58 2.05
N ALA A 93 -7.42 -0.53 1.36
CA ALA A 93 -7.29 -0.56 -0.09
C ALA A 93 -8.66 -0.71 -0.78
N ASN A 94 -8.66 -0.83 -2.10
CA ASN A 94 -9.88 -0.99 -2.90
C ASN A 94 -10.70 -2.20 -2.43
N THR A 95 -12.02 -2.11 -2.58
CA THR A 95 -12.94 -3.23 -2.32
C THR A 95 -12.66 -4.35 -3.32
N GLU A 96 -12.36 -5.55 -2.80
CA GLU A 96 -12.18 -6.75 -3.61
C GLU A 96 -13.51 -7.49 -3.78
N ARG A 97 -13.63 -8.28 -4.86
CA ARG A 97 -14.76 -9.22 -4.97
C ARG A 97 -14.69 -10.27 -3.86
N PHE A 98 -15.84 -10.84 -3.50
CA PHE A 98 -15.88 -11.97 -2.57
C PHE A 98 -15.03 -13.14 -3.10
N ALA A 99 -14.20 -13.71 -2.23
CA ALA A 99 -13.59 -15.00 -2.50
C ALA A 99 -14.67 -16.07 -2.44
N ASP A 100 -14.64 -16.99 -3.41
CA ASP A 100 -15.54 -18.14 -3.40
C ASP A 100 -15.15 -19.06 -2.24
N VAL A 101 -16.08 -19.29 -1.31
CA VAL A 101 -15.84 -20.18 -0.16
C VAL A 101 -16.11 -21.60 -0.61
N GLN A 102 -15.11 -22.26 -1.19
CA GLN A 102 -15.18 -23.70 -1.39
C GLN A 102 -14.90 -24.38 -0.04
N GLY A 103 -15.98 -24.84 0.60
CA GLY A 103 -15.94 -25.66 1.81
C GLY A 103 -15.66 -27.13 1.55
#